data_AF-A0A0F8XA07-F1
#
_entry.id   AF-A0A0F8XA07-F1
#
_cell.length_a   1.000
_cell.length_b   1.000
_cell.length_c   1.000
_cell.angle_alpha   90.00
_cell.angle_beta   90.00
_cell.angle_gamma   90.00
#
_symmetry.space_group_name_H-M   'P 1'
#
loop_
_entity.id
_entity.type
_entity.pdbx_description
1 polymer ?
#
loop_
_entity_poly.entity_id
_entity_poly.type
_entity_poly.pdbx_seq_one_letter_code
_entity_poly.pdbx_strand_id
1 'polypeptide(L)' 'RSELLKLDMPAERVDVLMNQWYIDEKDKPPRNWTTAQTLSFIEDKLITPERGRAELVKIGYDNEHINVYMRADE' A
#
# COMPACT_ATOMS: atom_id res chain seq x y z
N ARG A 1 21.43 3.15 -13.65
CA ARG A 1 22.03 3.92 -14.77
C ARG A 1 23.36 3.34 -15.26
N SER A 2 24.44 3.34 -14.46
CA SER A 2 25.78 2.89 -14.89
C SER A 2 25.84 1.44 -15.38
N GLU A 3 25.08 0.52 -14.76
CA GLU A 3 24.99 -0.87 -15.20
C GLU A 3 24.21 -1.05 -16.51
N LEU A 4 23.20 -0.21 -16.78
CA LEU A 4 22.43 -0.27 -18.04
C LEU A 4 23.25 0.27 -19.22
N LEU A 5 24.10 1.27 -18.97
CA LEU A 5 25.02 1.82 -19.97
C LEU A 5 26.13 0.82 -20.35
N LYS A 6 26.52 -0.09 -19.44
CA LYS A 6 27.47 -1.18 -19.73
C LYS A 6 26.90 -2.25 -20.68
N LEU A 7 25.57 -2.28 -20.86
CA LEU A 7 24.88 -3.18 -21.79
C LEU A 7 24.73 -2.57 -23.19
N ASP A 8 25.55 -1.56 -23.51
CA ASP A 8 25.54 -0.82 -24.78
C ASP A 8 24.17 -0.16 -25.11
N MET A 9 23.41 0.12 -24.05
CA MET A 9 22.10 0.76 -24.18
C MET A 9 22.26 2.26 -24.44
N PRO A 10 21.54 2.85 -25.42
CA PRO A 10 21.58 4.29 -25.66
C PRO A 10 21.22 5.09 -24.41
N ALA A 11 21.97 6.16 -24.12
CA ALA A 11 21.77 6.97 -22.92
C ALA A 11 20.35 7.52 -22.79
N GLU A 12 19.75 7.95 -23.90
CA GLU A 12 18.35 8.40 -23.96
C GLU A 12 17.36 7.32 -23.50
N ARG A 13 17.58 6.06 -23.92
CA ARG A 13 16.75 4.92 -23.49
C ARG A 13 16.93 4.64 -22.01
N VAL A 14 18.15 4.74 -21.49
CA VAL A 14 18.42 4.57 -20.06
C VAL A 14 17.70 5.66 -19.25
N ASP A 15 17.75 6.92 -19.69
CA ASP A 15 17.12 8.03 -18.97
C ASP A 15 15.58 7.92 -18.98
N VAL A 16 14.98 7.45 -20.07
CA VAL A 16 13.54 7.12 -20.13
C VAL A 16 13.19 5.98 -19.16
N LEU A 17 13.98 4.90 -19.12
CA LEU A 17 13.74 3.78 -18.21
C LEU A 17 13.89 4.18 -16.74
N MET A 18 14.87 5.03 -16.42
CA MET A 18 15.06 5.54 -15.06
C MET A 18 13.91 6.46 -14.64
N ASN A 19 13.39 7.28 -15.55
CA ASN A 19 12.22 8.12 -15.29
C ASN A 19 10.96 7.29 -15.10
N GLN A 20 10.70 6.30 -15.96
CA GLN A 20 9.57 5.38 -15.81
C GLN A 20 9.66 4.63 -14.48
N TRP A 21 10.84 4.09 -14.15
CA TRP A 21 11.05 3.39 -12.89
C TRP A 21 10.82 4.30 -11.67
N TYR A 22 11.26 5.55 -11.71
CA TYR A 22 11.04 6.50 -10.62
C TYR A 22 9.55 6.85 -10.42
N ILE A 23 8.78 6.94 -11.50
CA ILE A 23 7.32 7.12 -11.46
C ILE A 23 6.68 5.86 -10.85
N ASP A 24 7.02 4.67 -11.35
CA ASP A 24 6.47 3.40 -10.88
C ASP A 24 6.79 3.14 -9.40
N GLU A 25 7.97 3.52 -8.92
CA GLU A 25 8.36 3.37 -7.52
C GLU A 25 7.53 4.27 -6.59
N LYS A 26 7.16 5.48 -7.06
CA LYS A 26 6.37 6.45 -6.30
C LYS A 26 4.87 6.19 -6.31
N ASP A 27 4.38 5.60 -7.39
CA ASP A 27 2.96 5.25 -7.54
C ASP A 27 2.62 3.89 -6.94
N LYS A 28 3.60 3.17 -6.37
CA LYS A 28 3.32 1.96 -5.59
C LYS A 28 2.46 2.33 -4.38
N PRO A 29 1.20 1.86 -4.31
CA PRO A 29 0.40 2.10 -3.13
C PRO A 29 1.10 1.48 -1.92
N PRO A 30 1.03 2.12 -0.75
CA PRO A 30 1.56 1.54 0.46
C PRO A 30 0.97 0.14 0.66
N ARG A 31 1.81 -0.79 1.11
CA ARG A 31 1.36 -2.16 1.38
C ARG A 31 0.52 -2.17 2.64
N ASN A 32 -0.77 -1.94 2.48
CA ASN A 32 -1.76 -2.02 3.55
C ASN A 32 -1.92 -3.48 4.01
N TRP A 33 -2.40 -3.68 5.23
CA TRP A 33 -2.84 -5.00 5.68
C TRP A 33 -4.07 -5.46 4.88
N THR A 34 -4.33 -6.76 4.88
CA THR A 34 -5.63 -7.26 4.39
C THR A 34 -6.73 -6.91 5.39
N THR A 35 -7.99 -6.98 4.96
CA THR A 35 -9.15 -6.82 5.85
C THR A 35 -9.07 -7.81 7.02
N ALA A 36 -8.84 -9.09 6.74
CA ALA A 36 -8.73 -10.12 7.77
C ALA A 36 -7.60 -9.83 8.77
N GLN A 37 -6.41 -9.44 8.27
CA GLN A 37 -5.29 -9.06 9.15
C GLN A 37 -5.66 -7.88 10.05
N THR A 38 -6.31 -6.86 9.49
CA THR A 38 -6.70 -5.66 10.23
C THR A 38 -7.67 -6.00 11.35
N LEU A 39 -8.71 -6.80 11.06
CA LEU A 39 -9.68 -7.23 12.06
C LEU A 39 -9.04 -8.10 13.14
N SER A 40 -8.23 -9.09 12.77
CA SER A 40 -7.51 -9.91 13.76
C SER A 40 -6.58 -9.08 14.63
N PHE A 41 -5.91 -8.04 14.10
CA PHE A 41 -5.07 -7.17 14.93
C PHE A 41 -5.87 -6.28 15.89
N ILE A 42 -7.11 -5.93 15.57
CA ILE A 42 -8.03 -5.24 16.48
C ILE A 42 -8.46 -6.21 17.60
N GLU A 43 -8.90 -7.41 17.22
CA GLU A 43 -9.34 -8.48 18.14
C GLU A 43 -8.22 -8.87 19.12
N ASP A 44 -7.01 -9.08 18.60
CA ASP A 44 -5.80 -9.39 19.37
C ASP A 44 -5.24 -8.18 20.16
N LYS A 45 -5.87 -7.00 20.03
CA LYS A 45 -5.45 -5.73 20.65
C LYS A 45 -4.03 -5.30 20.32
N LEU A 46 -3.53 -5.72 19.15
CA LEU A 46 -2.22 -5.31 18.62
C LEU A 46 -2.27 -3.89 18.03
N ILE A 47 -3.46 -3.42 17.65
CA ILE A 47 -3.74 -2.05 17.23
C ILE A 47 -5.02 -1.53 17.89
N THR A 48 -5.19 -0.20 17.94
CA THR A 48 -6.44 0.39 18.45
C THR A 48 -7.58 0.29 17.42
N PRO A 49 -8.85 0.28 17.86
CA PRO A 49 -10.00 0.33 16.96
C PRO A 49 -9.96 1.50 15.96
N GLU A 50 -9.53 2.68 16.40
CA GLU A 50 -9.39 3.87 15.54
C GLU A 50 -8.32 3.67 14.48
N ARG A 51 -7.21 3.01 14.85
CA ARG A 51 -6.16 2.66 13.90
C ARG A 51 -6.67 1.65 12.87
N GLY A 52 -7.44 0.66 13.30
CA GLY A 52 -8.13 -0.30 12.43
C GLY A 52 -9.06 0.36 11.42
N ARG A 53 -9.91 1.30 11.88
CA ARG A 53 -10.79 2.10 11.02
C ARG A 53 -10.00 2.87 9.95
N ALA A 54 -8.91 3.52 10.34
CA ALA A 54 -8.06 4.26 9.40
C ALA A 54 -7.40 3.33 8.35
N GLU A 55 -7.07 2.10 8.72
CA GLU A 55 -6.53 1.11 7.78
C GLU A 55 -7.60 0.63 6.80
N LEU A 56 -8.82 0.33 7.27
CA LEU A 56 -9.95 -0.07 6.41
C LEU A 56 -10.30 1.01 5.38
N VAL A 57 -10.22 2.30 5.74
CA VAL A 57 -10.38 3.42 4.78
C VAL A 57 -9.30 3.37 3.70
N LYS A 58 -8.03 3.11 4.06
CA LYS A 58 -6.92 3.02 3.09
C LYS A 58 -7.03 1.81 2.16
N ILE A 59 -7.66 0.74 2.62
CA ILE A 59 -7.94 -0.47 1.81
C ILE A 59 -9.14 -0.23 0.88
N GLY A 60 -9.93 0.84 1.10
CA GLY A 60 -10.99 1.30 0.20
C GLY A 60 -12.42 1.06 0.70
N TYR A 61 -12.63 0.72 1.96
CA TYR A 61 -13.97 0.58 2.53
C TYR A 61 -14.62 1.94 2.81
N ASP A 62 -15.93 1.99 2.61
CA ASP A 62 -16.76 3.12 3.04
C ASP A 62 -17.14 3.01 4.53
N ASN A 63 -17.79 4.06 5.03
CA ASN A 63 -18.21 4.12 6.42
C ASN A 63 -19.24 3.04 6.79
N GLU A 64 -20.07 2.58 5.86
CA GLU A 64 -21.07 1.55 6.13
C GLU A 64 -20.38 0.22 6.43
N HIS A 65 -19.49 -0.23 5.54
CA HIS A 65 -18.73 -1.46 5.71
C HIS A 65 -17.85 -1.42 6.97
N ILE A 66 -17.17 -0.29 7.21
CA ILE A 66 -16.35 -0.11 8.40
C ILE A 66 -17.22 -0.24 9.66
N ASN A 67 -18.38 0.40 9.71
CA ASN A 67 -19.24 0.31 10.89
C ASN A 67 -19.80 -1.09 11.12
N VAL A 68 -20.05 -1.88 10.06
CA VAL A 68 -20.45 -3.28 10.20
C VAL A 68 -19.33 -4.11 10.81
N TYR A 69 -18.09 -4.00 10.30
CA TYR A 69 -16.95 -4.75 10.86
C TYR A 69 -16.67 -4.36 12.30
N MET A 70 -16.65 -3.07 12.61
CA MET A 70 -16.29 -2.57 13.93
C MET A 70 -17.36 -2.80 15.00
N ARG A 71 -18.62 -3.09 14.62
CA ARG A 71 -19.69 -3.50 15.56
C ARG A 71 -19.60 -4.96 15.95
N ALA A 72 -18.94 -5.80 15.16
CA ALA A 72 -18.74 -7.20 15.49
C ALA A 72 -17.65 -7.40 16.57
N ASP A 73 -16.78 -6.40 16.74
CA ASP A 73 -15.67 -6.40 17.72
C ASP A 73 -16.04 -5.73 19.07
N GLU A 74 -17.27 -5.22 19.25
CA GLU A 74 -17.82 -4.70 20.52
C GLU A 74 -18.52 -5.79 21.34
#